data_AF-M7XXL3-F1
#
_entry.id   AF-M7XXL3-F1
#
_cell.length_a   1.000
_cell.length_b   1.000
_cell.length_c   1.000
_cell.angle_alpha   90.00
_cell.angle_beta   90.00
_cell.angle_gamma   90.00
#
_symmetry.space_group_name_H-M   'P 1'
#
loop_
_entity.id
_entity.type
_entity.pdbx_description
1 polymer ?
#
loop_
_entity_poly.entity_id
_entity_poly.type
_entity_poly.pdbx_seq_one_letter_code
_entity_poly.pdbx_strand_id
1 'polypeptide(L)'
;MTSATPDNANPTIHSTGGASASRRTRLINLDLADADAWDRLEDELVYGSEWDSAGSESSADEEQIDSEEIFDLIRSISDPEHPLTLEQLAVVSSEQITVNHGKRPSVLVEFTPTIPHCSMATLIGLSLRVRLLRSLPERFKVDIKVKEGTHQSENAVNKQLNDKERVAAALENNHLLSVVQQCLSTADQRGRTA
;
A
#
# COMPACT_ATOMS: atom_id res chain seq x y z
N MET A 1 -10.96 35.90 12.87
CA MET A 1 -11.46 34.53 12.62
C MET A 1 -11.21 34.22 11.16
N THR A 2 -10.00 33.74 10.84
CA THR A 2 -9.54 33.48 9.48
C THR A 2 -9.70 31.99 9.22
N SER A 3 -10.79 31.63 8.54
CA SER A 3 -11.04 30.26 8.06
C SER A 3 -10.11 29.98 6.89
N ALA A 4 -9.14 29.08 7.09
CA ALA A 4 -8.30 28.54 6.03
C ALA A 4 -9.11 27.52 5.22
N THR A 5 -9.35 27.82 3.95
CA THR A 5 -9.76 26.83 2.94
C THR A 5 -8.50 26.11 2.44
N PRO A 6 -8.49 24.78 2.38
CA PRO A 6 -7.44 24.05 1.68
C PRO A 6 -7.69 24.11 0.17
N ASP A 7 -6.91 24.93 -0.54
CA ASP A 7 -6.82 24.90 -2.00
C ASP A 7 -5.90 23.75 -2.40
N ASN A 8 -6.47 22.55 -2.53
CA ASN A 8 -5.85 21.46 -3.29
C ASN A 8 -6.74 21.17 -4.50
N ALA A 9 -6.39 21.77 -5.63
CA ALA A 9 -7.14 21.65 -6.88
C ALA A 9 -6.63 20.45 -7.69
N ASN A 10 -7.25 19.28 -7.49
CA ASN A 10 -7.23 18.22 -8.51
C ASN A 10 -8.61 17.53 -8.58
N PRO A 11 -9.44 17.81 -9.60
CA PRO A 11 -10.73 17.17 -9.76
C PRO A 11 -10.62 16.03 -10.77
N THR A 12 -10.92 14.79 -10.39
CA THR A 12 -11.60 13.80 -11.27
C THR A 12 -12.26 12.73 -10.40
N ILE A 13 -13.59 12.65 -10.47
CA ILE A 13 -14.42 11.62 -9.84
C ILE A 13 -14.59 10.49 -10.85
N HIS A 14 -14.08 9.29 -10.56
CA HIS A 14 -14.42 8.09 -11.32
C HIS A 14 -15.63 7.39 -10.68
N SER A 15 -16.78 7.54 -11.33
CA SER A 15 -17.99 6.77 -11.01
C SER A 15 -17.95 5.46 -11.80
N THR A 16 -17.70 4.32 -11.14
CA THR A 16 -17.79 2.99 -11.75
C THR A 16 -19.12 2.35 -11.37
N GLY A 17 -20.17 2.75 -12.07
CA GLY A 17 -21.42 2.00 -12.13
C GLY A 17 -21.35 0.94 -13.22
N GLY A 18 -21.41 -0.33 -12.83
CA GLY A 18 -21.84 -1.42 -13.70
C GLY A 18 -20.87 -2.60 -13.82
N ALA A 19 -21.16 -3.69 -13.11
CA ALA A 19 -20.89 -5.04 -13.60
C ALA A 19 -21.74 -6.10 -12.88
N SER A 20 -22.66 -6.67 -13.68
CA SER A 20 -23.05 -8.09 -13.70
C SER A 20 -23.68 -8.71 -12.44
N ALA A 21 -25.00 -8.57 -12.36
CA ALA A 21 -25.87 -9.58 -11.78
C ALA A 21 -25.83 -10.85 -12.64
N SER A 22 -25.16 -11.91 -12.18
CA SER A 22 -25.52 -13.30 -12.47
C SER A 22 -24.59 -14.25 -11.71
N ARG A 23 -25.16 -15.33 -11.14
CA ARG A 23 -24.52 -16.49 -10.48
C ARG A 23 -24.70 -16.66 -8.96
N ARG A 24 -25.49 -15.84 -8.27
CA ARG A 24 -25.73 -16.02 -6.81
C ARG A 24 -27.01 -16.76 -6.42
N THR A 25 -27.83 -17.21 -7.37
CA THR A 25 -29.20 -17.73 -7.07
C THR A 25 -29.42 -19.24 -7.27
N ARG A 26 -28.38 -20.07 -7.41
CA ARG A 26 -28.56 -21.54 -7.50
C ARG A 26 -27.65 -22.36 -6.58
N LEU A 27 -27.54 -21.98 -5.31
CA LEU A 27 -26.96 -22.85 -4.27
C LEU A 27 -27.81 -22.86 -2.99
N ILE A 28 -29.13 -22.67 -3.12
CA ILE A 28 -30.05 -22.55 -1.96
C ILE A 28 -30.89 -23.81 -1.75
N ASN A 29 -30.68 -24.88 -2.54
CA ASN A 29 -31.38 -26.15 -2.32
C ASN A 29 -30.53 -27.33 -2.83
N LEU A 30 -29.57 -27.76 -2.02
CA LEU A 30 -29.00 -29.11 -2.15
C LEU A 30 -29.03 -29.74 -0.76
N ASP A 31 -29.86 -30.77 -0.61
CA ASP A 31 -29.98 -31.55 0.61
C ASP A 31 -28.75 -32.48 0.71
N LEU A 32 -27.95 -32.31 1.76
CA LEU A 32 -26.60 -32.89 1.92
C LEU A 32 -26.61 -34.33 2.46
N ALA A 33 -27.69 -35.08 2.23
CA ALA A 33 -27.88 -36.42 2.79
C ALA A 33 -27.71 -37.58 1.79
N ASP A 34 -27.52 -37.31 0.49
CA ASP A 34 -27.42 -38.36 -0.54
C ASP A 34 -25.98 -38.53 -1.07
N ALA A 35 -25.41 -39.73 -0.85
CA ALA A 35 -24.07 -40.10 -1.30
C ALA A 35 -23.98 -40.30 -2.83
N ASP A 36 -25.12 -40.43 -3.52
CA ASP A 36 -25.22 -40.67 -4.96
C ASP A 36 -25.32 -39.37 -5.80
N ALA A 37 -25.19 -38.20 -5.16
CA ALA A 37 -25.20 -36.89 -5.83
C ALA A 37 -23.83 -36.47 -6.39
N TRP A 38 -22.74 -36.97 -5.78
CA TRP A 38 -21.37 -36.65 -6.19
C TRP A 38 -20.96 -37.36 -7.49
N ASP A 39 -21.44 -38.58 -7.70
CA ASP A 39 -21.12 -39.41 -8.87
C ASP A 39 -21.73 -38.85 -10.18
N ARG A 40 -22.82 -38.09 -10.08
CA ARG A 40 -23.46 -37.43 -11.24
C ARG A 40 -22.85 -36.07 -11.61
N LEU A 41 -22.12 -35.43 -10.69
CA LEU A 41 -21.47 -34.14 -10.92
C LEU A 41 -20.09 -34.29 -11.59
N GLU A 42 -19.39 -35.40 -11.34
CA GLU A 42 -18.11 -35.68 -12.01
C GLU A 42 -18.29 -35.98 -13.50
N ASP A 43 -19.36 -36.68 -13.88
CA ASP A 43 -19.59 -37.05 -15.29
C ASP A 43 -19.96 -35.83 -16.17
N GLU A 44 -20.59 -34.80 -15.60
CA GLU A 44 -20.95 -33.56 -16.31
C GLU A 44 -19.76 -32.60 -16.50
N LEU A 45 -18.71 -32.71 -15.66
CA LEU A 45 -17.50 -31.88 -15.75
C LEU A 45 -16.42 -32.46 -16.67
N VAL A 46 -16.51 -33.75 -17.02
CA VAL A 46 -15.46 -34.46 -17.76
C VAL A 46 -15.70 -34.51 -19.28
N TYR A 47 -16.93 -34.30 -19.77
CA TYR A 47 -17.27 -34.51 -21.20
C TYR A 47 -17.82 -33.28 -21.95
N GLY A 48 -17.61 -32.07 -21.41
CA GLY A 48 -18.41 -30.90 -21.76
C GLY A 48 -17.70 -29.62 -22.21
N SER A 49 -16.41 -29.63 -22.61
CA SER A 49 -15.89 -28.58 -23.49
C SER A 49 -14.50 -28.90 -24.04
N GLU A 50 -14.45 -29.18 -25.34
CA GLU A 50 -13.31 -28.85 -26.21
C GLU A 50 -12.91 -27.38 -25.98
N TRP A 51 -11.91 -27.15 -25.15
CA TRP A 51 -11.13 -25.92 -25.16
C TRP A 51 -9.75 -26.25 -25.72
N ASP A 52 -9.53 -25.67 -26.89
CA ASP A 52 -8.34 -25.77 -27.71
C ASP A 52 -7.04 -25.58 -26.91
N SER A 53 -6.07 -26.35 -27.35
CA SER A 53 -4.67 -26.29 -26.96
C SER A 53 -4.10 -24.88 -27.02
N ALA A 54 -3.78 -24.30 -25.87
CA ALA A 54 -2.65 -23.39 -25.73
C ALA A 54 -1.85 -23.83 -24.49
N GLY A 55 -0.66 -24.37 -24.73
CA GLY A 55 0.26 -24.76 -23.66
C GLY A 55 0.48 -23.58 -22.72
N SER A 56 0.04 -23.74 -21.48
CA SER A 56 0.44 -22.87 -20.39
C SER A 56 1.54 -23.58 -19.62
N GLU A 57 2.74 -23.55 -20.17
CA GLU A 57 3.90 -23.37 -19.31
C GLU A 57 3.82 -21.94 -18.77
N SER A 58 2.93 -21.71 -17.80
CA SER A 58 3.05 -20.54 -16.95
C SER A 58 4.33 -20.77 -16.17
N SER A 59 5.43 -20.20 -16.63
CA SER A 59 6.38 -19.63 -15.69
C SER A 59 5.53 -18.90 -14.66
N ALA A 60 5.74 -19.21 -13.39
CA ALA A 60 5.26 -18.35 -12.32
C ALA A 60 6.03 -17.03 -12.49
N ASP A 61 5.58 -16.21 -13.42
CA ASP A 61 6.03 -14.84 -13.59
C ASP A 61 5.57 -14.16 -12.31
N GLU A 62 6.47 -14.11 -11.31
CA GLU A 62 6.22 -13.35 -10.09
C GLU A 62 5.78 -11.95 -10.50
N GLU A 63 4.53 -11.60 -10.23
CA GLU A 63 3.99 -10.28 -10.53
C GLU A 63 4.92 -9.23 -9.92
N GLN A 64 5.34 -8.27 -10.74
CA GLN A 64 6.28 -7.25 -10.32
C GLN A 64 5.56 -6.24 -9.42
N ILE A 65 6.18 -5.92 -8.27
CA ILE A 65 5.65 -4.95 -7.30
C ILE A 65 5.45 -3.58 -7.97
N ASP A 66 4.22 -3.12 -8.13
CA ASP A 66 3.93 -1.82 -8.73
C ASP A 66 3.78 -0.70 -7.69
N SER A 67 3.51 0.52 -8.15
CA SER A 67 3.30 1.68 -7.27
C SER A 67 2.04 1.57 -6.42
N GLU A 68 1.00 0.88 -6.90
CA GLU A 68 -0.26 0.70 -6.18
C GLU A 68 -0.07 -0.26 -4.99
N GLU A 69 0.72 -1.33 -5.17
CA GLU A 69 1.07 -2.23 -4.09
C GLU A 69 1.87 -1.50 -3.00
N ILE A 70 2.85 -0.68 -3.38
CA ILE A 70 3.59 0.16 -2.42
C ILE A 70 2.66 1.15 -1.71
N PHE A 71 1.71 1.76 -2.42
CA PHE A 71 0.73 2.67 -1.83
C PHE A 71 -0.12 1.96 -0.78
N ASP A 72 -0.63 0.76 -1.10
CA ASP A 72 -1.42 -0.05 -0.18
C ASP A 72 -0.65 -0.48 1.07
N LEU A 73 0.67 -0.60 1.00
CA LEU A 73 1.52 -0.85 2.17
C LEU A 73 1.61 0.31 3.16
N ILE A 74 1.50 1.55 2.66
CA ILE A 74 1.80 2.77 3.43
C ILE A 74 0.59 3.66 3.71
N ARG A 75 -0.50 3.54 2.95
CA ARG A 75 -1.70 4.38 3.03
C ARG A 75 -2.38 4.38 4.41
N SER A 76 -2.33 3.25 5.10
CA SER A 76 -3.02 3.01 6.38
C SER A 76 -2.17 3.34 7.61
N ILE A 77 -0.91 3.75 7.44
CA ILE A 77 -0.06 4.21 8.54
C ILE A 77 -0.74 5.41 9.20
N SER A 78 -0.81 5.42 10.54
CA SER A 78 -1.34 6.55 11.30
C SER A 78 -0.32 7.68 11.42
N ASP A 79 -0.81 8.91 11.37
CA ASP A 79 -0.02 10.09 11.70
C ASP A 79 0.28 10.15 13.22
N PRO A 80 1.49 10.56 13.63
CA PRO A 80 1.85 10.65 15.05
C PRO A 80 1.14 11.79 15.81
N GLU A 81 0.63 12.81 15.11
CA GLU A 81 -0.03 13.98 15.71
C GLU A 81 -1.56 13.92 15.58
N HIS A 82 -2.08 13.24 14.55
CA HIS A 82 -3.50 13.17 14.24
C HIS A 82 -4.06 11.74 14.22
N PRO A 83 -5.32 11.51 14.63
CA PRO A 83 -5.98 10.20 14.57
C PRO A 83 -6.47 9.87 13.16
N LEU A 84 -5.65 10.14 12.14
CA LEU A 84 -5.95 9.96 10.73
C LEU A 84 -4.78 9.23 10.05
N THR A 85 -5.05 8.55 8.94
CA THR A 85 -4.02 7.88 8.15
C THR A 85 -3.28 8.86 7.24
N LEU A 86 -2.08 8.47 6.79
CA LEU A 86 -1.30 9.28 5.85
C LEU A 86 -2.05 9.52 4.53
N GLU A 87 -2.87 8.58 4.07
CA GLU A 87 -3.74 8.78 2.90
C GLU A 87 -4.84 9.81 3.19
N GLN A 88 -5.53 9.72 4.33
CA GLN A 88 -6.60 10.64 4.69
C GLN A 88 -6.10 12.09 4.81
N LEU A 89 -4.83 12.27 5.18
CA LEU A 89 -4.16 13.57 5.26
C LEU A 89 -3.50 14.00 3.95
N ALA A 90 -3.61 13.21 2.87
CA ALA A 90 -2.92 13.41 1.60
C ALA A 90 -1.39 13.58 1.75
N VAL A 91 -0.81 12.94 2.78
CA VAL A 91 0.63 12.91 3.02
C VAL A 91 1.34 12.00 2.03
N VAL A 92 0.66 10.94 1.60
CA VAL A 92 1.14 9.99 0.58
C VAL A 92 0.06 9.76 -0.48
N SER A 93 0.47 9.58 -1.74
CA SER A 93 -0.40 9.17 -2.84
C SER A 93 0.35 8.24 -3.81
N SER A 94 -0.40 7.47 -4.63
CA SER A 94 0.19 6.58 -5.65
C SER A 94 1.09 7.34 -6.64
N GLU A 95 0.72 8.57 -7.00
CA GLU A 95 1.50 9.42 -7.92
C GLU A 95 2.87 9.84 -7.36
N GLN A 96 3.04 9.80 -6.04
CA GLN A 96 4.29 10.15 -5.36
C GLN A 96 5.23 8.95 -5.17
N ILE A 97 4.89 7.80 -5.78
CA ILE A 97 5.64 6.56 -5.66
C ILE A 97 6.20 6.19 -7.02
N THR A 98 7.50 5.94 -7.07
CA THR A 98 8.19 5.47 -8.27
C THR A 98 8.89 4.15 -7.97
N VAL A 99 8.56 3.11 -8.73
CA VAL A 99 9.21 1.79 -8.63
C VAL A 99 10.05 1.53 -9.88
N ASN A 100 11.31 1.16 -9.69
CA ASN A 100 12.22 0.76 -10.77
C ASN A 100 12.58 -0.71 -10.64
N HIS A 101 12.37 -1.49 -11.71
CA HIS A 101 12.62 -2.93 -11.78
C HIS A 101 13.94 -3.31 -12.48
N GLY A 102 14.89 -2.37 -12.54
CA GLY A 102 16.19 -2.62 -13.18
C GLY A 102 17.05 -3.65 -12.43
N LYS A 103 18.30 -3.84 -12.89
CA LYS A 103 19.30 -4.74 -12.25
C LYS A 103 19.46 -4.52 -10.74
N ARG A 104 19.17 -3.32 -10.26
CA ARG A 104 19.06 -2.97 -8.84
C ARG A 104 17.67 -2.37 -8.62
N PRO A 105 16.71 -3.13 -8.10
CA PRO A 105 15.36 -2.62 -7.92
C PRO A 105 15.33 -1.55 -6.84
N SER A 106 14.52 -0.51 -7.04
CA SER A 106 14.43 0.62 -6.10
C SER A 106 13.03 1.17 -6.02
N VAL A 107 12.63 1.60 -4.82
CA VAL A 107 11.39 2.32 -4.56
C VAL A 107 11.75 3.72 -4.06
N LEU A 108 11.24 4.73 -4.74
CA LEU A 108 11.26 6.12 -4.28
C LEU A 108 9.85 6.49 -3.81
N VAL A 109 9.74 6.95 -2.56
CA VAL A 109 8.50 7.51 -2.01
C VAL A 109 8.73 8.97 -1.69
N GLU A 110 7.94 9.84 -2.31
CA GLU A 110 7.83 11.24 -1.96
C GLU A 110 6.62 11.44 -1.04
N PHE A 111 6.77 12.18 0.04
CA PHE A 111 5.65 12.48 0.94
C PHE A 111 5.55 13.98 1.21
N THR A 112 4.33 14.44 1.47
CA THR A 112 4.00 15.85 1.73
C THR A 112 3.63 16.01 3.21
N PRO A 113 4.47 16.61 4.05
CA PRO A 113 4.09 16.91 5.43
C PRO A 113 2.84 17.78 5.49
N THR A 114 2.00 17.58 6.51
CA THR A 114 0.75 18.33 6.69
C THR A 114 0.97 19.84 6.85
N ILE A 115 2.11 20.24 7.42
CA ILE A 115 2.51 21.64 7.61
C ILE A 115 4.01 21.85 7.28
N PRO A 116 4.39 23.03 6.75
CA PRO A 116 5.75 23.30 6.29
C PRO A 116 6.80 23.41 7.41
N HIS A 117 6.35 23.44 8.67
CA HIS A 117 7.17 23.51 9.88
C HIS A 117 7.08 22.23 10.72
N CYS A 118 6.55 21.14 10.17
CA CYS A 118 6.28 19.93 10.94
C CYS A 118 7.59 19.35 11.49
N SER A 119 7.70 19.29 12.82
CA SER A 119 8.83 18.62 13.49
C SER A 119 8.76 17.09 13.39
N MET A 120 7.56 16.56 13.12
CA MET A 120 7.28 15.13 12.99
C MET A 120 7.43 14.60 11.56
N ALA A 121 7.82 15.44 10.59
CA ALA A 121 8.12 15.00 9.22
C ALA A 121 9.19 13.89 9.19
N THR A 122 10.19 13.97 10.07
CA THR A 122 11.21 12.92 10.20
C THR A 122 10.62 11.62 10.76
N LEU A 123 9.65 11.66 11.68
CA LEU A 123 9.00 10.46 12.21
C LEU A 123 8.06 9.80 11.19
N ILE A 124 7.34 10.60 10.41
CA ILE A 124 6.54 10.11 9.29
C ILE A 124 7.45 9.39 8.30
N GLY A 125 8.53 10.05 7.86
CA GLY A 125 9.51 9.45 6.95
C GLY A 125 10.17 8.18 7.51
N LEU A 126 10.49 8.16 8.81
CA LEU A 126 11.06 6.98 9.48
C LEU A 126 10.04 5.82 9.51
N SER A 127 8.77 6.11 9.79
CA SER A 127 7.69 5.11 9.81
C SER A 127 7.47 4.50 8.43
N LEU A 128 7.43 5.33 7.38
CA LEU A 128 7.39 4.86 5.99
C LEU A 128 8.58 3.95 5.68
N ARG A 129 9.79 4.34 6.09
CA ARG A 129 11.02 3.57 5.84
C ARG A 129 10.97 2.21 6.52
N VAL A 130 10.59 2.17 7.79
CA VAL A 130 10.46 0.92 8.55
C VAL A 130 9.37 0.03 7.96
N ARG A 131 8.23 0.59 7.53
CA ARG A 131 7.16 -0.20 6.91
C ARG A 131 7.61 -0.88 5.63
N LEU A 132 8.28 -0.14 4.75
CA LEU A 132 8.75 -0.67 3.47
C LEU A 132 9.92 -1.65 3.65
N LEU A 133 10.85 -1.38 4.58
CA LEU A 133 11.93 -2.34 4.89
C LEU A 133 11.42 -3.66 5.47
N ARG A 134 10.28 -3.65 6.19
CA ARG A 134 9.66 -4.87 6.73
C ARG A 134 8.79 -5.62 5.72
N SER A 135 8.26 -4.91 4.73
CA SER A 135 7.30 -5.47 3.76
C SER A 135 7.95 -5.89 2.45
N LEU A 136 9.04 -5.22 2.05
CA LEU A 136 9.72 -5.47 0.77
C LEU A 136 10.93 -6.39 0.94
N PRO A 137 11.25 -7.20 -0.09
CA PRO A 137 12.49 -7.99 -0.10
C PRO A 137 13.74 -7.10 -0.03
N GLU A 138 14.78 -7.53 0.69
CA GLU A 138 16.02 -6.75 0.94
C GLU A 138 16.76 -6.29 -0.33
N ARG A 139 16.46 -6.90 -1.48
CA ARG A 139 16.99 -6.49 -2.79
C ARG A 139 16.55 -5.08 -3.20
N PHE A 140 15.41 -4.59 -2.69
CA PHE A 140 14.89 -3.27 -3.01
C PHE A 140 15.61 -2.18 -2.22
N LYS A 141 16.15 -1.21 -2.94
CA LYS A 141 16.62 0.04 -2.34
C LYS A 141 15.42 0.95 -2.06
N VAL A 142 15.16 1.24 -0.79
CA VAL A 142 14.11 2.18 -0.38
C VAL A 142 14.71 3.56 -0.15
N ASP A 143 14.29 4.53 -0.96
CA ASP A 143 14.61 5.95 -0.82
C ASP A 143 13.35 6.73 -0.44
N ILE A 144 13.42 7.56 0.60
CA ILE A 144 12.29 8.38 1.06
C ILE A 144 12.68 9.85 1.03
N LYS A 145 11.80 10.68 0.48
CA LYS A 145 12.00 12.11 0.36
C LYS A 145 10.76 12.90 0.70
N VAL A 146 10.95 14.07 1.27
CA VAL A 146 9.94 15.12 1.33
C VAL A 146 9.79 15.73 -0.05
N LYS A 147 8.55 15.92 -0.51
CA LYS A 147 8.24 16.58 -1.77
C LYS A 147 8.79 18.00 -1.79
N GLU A 148 9.44 18.39 -2.90
CA GLU A 148 10.08 19.69 -3.03
C GLU A 148 9.10 20.86 -2.80
N GLY A 149 9.53 21.84 -2.03
CA GLY A 149 8.75 23.05 -1.72
C GLY A 149 7.68 22.86 -0.64
N THR A 150 7.56 21.67 -0.04
CA THR A 150 6.51 21.38 0.96
C THR A 150 6.98 21.52 2.42
N HIS A 151 8.29 21.61 2.67
CA HIS A 151 8.84 21.75 4.02
C HIS A 151 10.09 22.65 4.03
N GLN A 152 10.21 23.51 5.05
CA GLN A 152 11.29 24.49 5.11
C GLN A 152 12.69 23.88 5.33
N SER A 153 12.73 22.67 5.88
CA SER A 153 13.97 21.93 6.14
C SER A 153 14.02 20.63 5.35
N GLU A 154 13.36 20.56 4.18
CA GLU A 154 13.29 19.37 3.32
C GLU A 154 14.67 18.71 3.11
N ASN A 155 15.71 19.50 2.84
CA ASN A 155 17.06 18.99 2.59
C ASN A 155 17.68 18.34 3.84
N ALA A 156 17.43 18.91 5.02
CA ALA A 156 17.93 18.36 6.27
C ALA A 156 17.18 17.07 6.63
N VAL A 157 15.85 17.05 6.45
CA VAL A 157 15.01 15.86 6.66
C VAL A 157 15.43 14.75 5.70
N ASN A 158 15.55 15.04 4.40
CA ASN A 158 15.97 14.08 3.38
C ASN A 158 17.36 13.51 3.68
N LYS A 159 18.31 14.35 4.14
CA LYS A 159 19.64 13.88 4.54
C LYS A 159 19.57 12.93 5.75
N GLN A 160 18.77 13.25 6.76
CA GLN A 160 18.58 12.39 7.93
C GLN A 160 17.93 11.06 7.56
N LEU A 161 16.89 11.10 6.73
CA LEU A 161 16.13 9.91 6.31
C LEU A 161 16.93 8.98 5.40
N ASN A 162 17.93 9.48 4.66
CA ASN A 162 18.75 8.67 3.75
C ASN A 162 20.08 8.19 4.37
N ASP A 163 20.47 8.72 5.53
CA ASP A 163 21.63 8.28 6.31
C ASP A 163 21.31 6.98 7.05
N LYS A 164 21.92 5.87 6.61
CA LYS A 164 21.66 4.53 7.15
C LYS A 164 22.10 4.38 8.61
N GLU A 165 23.22 4.98 8.99
CA GLU A 165 23.74 4.88 10.36
C GLU A 165 22.85 5.68 11.31
N ARG A 166 22.38 6.86 10.89
CA ARG A 166 21.43 7.65 11.67
C ARG A 166 20.08 6.95 11.84
N VAL A 167 19.56 6.33 10.79
CA VAL A 167 18.29 5.60 10.88
C VAL A 167 18.44 4.38 11.79
N ALA A 168 19.54 3.63 11.69
CA ALA A 168 19.80 2.50 12.59
C ALA A 168 19.86 2.95 14.06
N ALA A 169 20.63 4.01 14.36
CA ALA A 169 20.73 4.56 15.71
C ALA A 169 19.39 5.10 16.23
N ALA A 170 18.53 5.66 15.36
CA ALA A 170 17.20 6.10 15.75
C ALA A 170 16.29 4.93 16.15
N LEU A 171 16.42 3.77 15.50
CA LEU A 171 15.64 2.56 15.82
C LEU A 171 16.12 1.83 17.08
N GLU A 172 17.35 2.08 17.54
CA GLU A 172 17.85 1.62 18.84
C GLU A 172 17.31 2.45 20.02
N ASN A 173 16.76 3.64 19.75
CA ASN A 173 16.13 4.46 20.78
C ASN A 173 14.70 3.96 21.06
N ASN A 174 14.49 3.37 22.24
CA ASN A 174 13.19 2.85 22.68
C ASN A 174 12.03 3.85 22.55
N HIS A 175 12.26 5.14 22.77
CA HIS A 175 11.20 6.14 22.65
C HIS A 175 10.78 6.34 21.19
N LEU A 176 11.74 6.54 20.29
CA LEU A 176 11.46 6.69 18.86
C LEU A 176 10.84 5.42 18.28
N LEU A 177 11.37 4.26 18.67
CA LEU A 177 10.84 2.97 18.26
C LEU A 177 9.37 2.79 18.69
N SER A 178 9.02 3.16 19.93
CA SER A 178 7.64 3.11 20.42
C SER A 178 6.69 3.97 19.59
N VAL A 179 7.09 5.20 19.24
CA VAL A 179 6.26 6.10 18.44
C VAL A 179 6.10 5.56 17.01
N VAL A 180 7.18 5.06 16.41
CA VAL A 180 7.11 4.42 15.08
C VAL A 180 6.21 3.19 15.11
N GLN A 181 6.32 2.33 16.13
CA GLN A 181 5.44 1.16 16.28
C GLN A 181 3.97 1.56 16.42
N GLN A 182 3.68 2.65 17.14
CA GLN A 182 2.32 3.19 17.25
C GLN A 182 1.79 3.63 15.88
N CYS A 183 2.59 4.37 15.10
CA CYS A 183 2.21 4.79 13.73
C CYS A 183 1.95 3.59 12.81
N LEU A 184 2.71 2.50 13.00
CA LEU A 184 2.59 1.27 12.22
C LEU A 184 1.49 0.32 12.70
N SER A 185 0.83 0.58 13.84
CA SER A 185 -0.17 -0.32 14.41
C SER A 185 -1.39 -0.54 13.51
N THR A 186 -1.71 0.43 12.67
CA THR A 186 -2.80 0.39 11.68
C THR A 186 -2.34 -0.06 10.29
N ALA A 187 -1.02 -0.16 10.06
CA ALA A 187 -0.45 -0.41 8.73
C ALA A 187 -0.86 -1.78 8.15
N ASP A 188 -1.23 -2.75 9.01
CA ASP A 188 -1.64 -4.09 8.60
C ASP A 188 -3.12 -4.19 8.16
N GLN A 189 -3.89 -3.10 8.24
CA GLN A 189 -5.30 -3.06 7.84
C GLN A 189 -5.52 -3.02 6.30
N ARG A 190 -4.64 -3.66 5.51
CA ARG A 190 -4.69 -3.69 4.04
C ARG A 190 -6.13 -3.89 3.54
N GLY A 191 -6.61 -2.98 2.70
CA GLY A 191 -7.90 -3.09 2.01
C GLY A 191 -9.16 -3.00 2.88
N ARG A 192 -9.07 -2.71 4.19
CA ARG A 192 -10.25 -2.39 5.00
C ARG A 192 -10.51 -0.90 4.94
N THR A 193 -11.41 -0.49 4.05
CA THR A 193 -12.05 0.82 4.17
C THR A 193 -12.76 0.87 5.52
N ALA A 194 -12.40 1.84 6.35
CA ALA A 194 -13.16 2.16 7.57
C ALA A 194 -14.60 2.57 7.22
#